data_AF-A0A350LUP0-F1
#
_entry.id   AF-A0A350LUP0-F1
#
_cell.length_a   1.000
_cell.length_b   1.000
_cell.length_c   1.000
_cell.angle_alpha   90.00
_cell.angle_beta   90.00
_cell.angle_gamma   90.00
#
_symmetry.space_group_name_H-M   'P 1'
#
loop_
_entity.id
_entity.type
_entity.pdbx_description
1 polymer ?
#
loop_
_entity_poly.entity_id
_entity_poly.type
_entity_poly.pdbx_seq_one_letter_code
_entity_poly.pdbx_strand_id
1 'polypeptide(L)'
;MKNEGPFILEWVAHNLAIGADVIAIFSNDCTDGSDALLDRLDEMGKLRHFDNSSKKPAPQRRAYRRFLKMDLAGPADWVIPIDADEFINVKTGDHTLRALTDAVPEARTLSMTWRLFGNAGVTAYDEGFLTDQFRMAAADMTRRPPQAWGLKTMFHRELWGHIGVHRPKRPTVETFAETHWYNGSGQPMPDRYMEGSWRSGPDSLGYDLVQLNHYALKSCESYLVKKARGRAHHGGEALGLDYWQKMNHNRIEDRSIDAIRPRKAKIFEDLLADPELRRRHEACCSRHREMIAELRARPDFDALMRALLPEAA
;
A
#
# COMPACT_ATOMS: atom_id res chain seq x y z
N MET A 1 2.65 -1.29 -10.06
CA MET A 1 3.84 -1.57 -9.23
C MET A 1 5.08 -1.38 -10.08
N LYS A 2 6.16 -0.83 -9.53
CA LYS A 2 7.43 -0.63 -10.26
C LYS A 2 8.57 -0.75 -9.27
N ASN A 3 9.53 -1.63 -9.54
CA ASN A 3 10.72 -1.84 -8.73
C ASN A 3 10.43 -1.93 -7.22
N GLU A 4 9.66 -2.93 -6.82
CA GLU A 4 9.30 -3.22 -5.42
C GLU A 4 9.69 -4.65 -5.03
N GLY A 5 10.49 -5.35 -5.85
CA GLY A 5 10.72 -6.80 -5.80
C GLY A 5 10.98 -7.38 -4.41
N PRO A 6 11.86 -6.78 -3.58
CA PRO A 6 12.11 -7.23 -2.22
C PRO A 6 10.88 -7.27 -1.30
N PHE A 7 9.87 -6.45 -1.59
CA PHE A 7 8.72 -6.23 -0.71
C PHE A 7 7.44 -6.93 -1.21
N ILE A 8 7.47 -7.48 -2.43
CA ILE A 8 6.28 -8.07 -3.08
C ILE A 8 5.76 -9.27 -2.29
N LEU A 9 6.64 -10.18 -1.86
CA LEU A 9 6.20 -11.42 -1.22
C LEU A 9 5.51 -11.17 0.11
N GLU A 10 6.01 -10.24 0.92
CA GLU A 10 5.32 -9.86 2.16
C GLU A 10 3.95 -9.24 1.85
N TRP A 11 3.89 -8.32 0.89
CA TRP A 11 2.63 -7.65 0.53
C TRP A 11 1.59 -8.65 0.01
N VAL A 12 1.98 -9.61 -0.83
CA VAL A 12 1.10 -10.68 -1.32
C VAL A 12 0.68 -11.59 -0.16
N ALA A 13 1.62 -12.05 0.67
CA ALA A 13 1.32 -12.91 1.81
C ALA A 13 0.36 -12.22 2.80
N HIS A 14 0.51 -10.91 3.02
CA HIS A 14 -0.38 -10.13 3.88
C HIS A 14 -1.80 -10.08 3.33
N ASN A 15 -1.96 -9.74 2.04
CA ASN A 15 -3.28 -9.66 1.42
C ASN A 15 -3.99 -11.02 1.38
N LEU A 16 -3.26 -12.11 1.13
CA LEU A 16 -3.81 -13.47 1.25
C LEU A 16 -4.18 -13.80 2.71
N ALA A 17 -3.36 -13.40 3.69
CA ALA A 17 -3.62 -13.69 5.10
C ALA A 17 -4.89 -13.02 5.63
N ILE A 18 -5.20 -11.80 5.17
CA ILE A 18 -6.44 -11.07 5.51
C ILE A 18 -7.65 -11.53 4.67
N GLY A 19 -7.48 -12.49 3.76
CA GLY A 19 -8.57 -13.09 3.00
C GLY A 19 -8.95 -12.35 1.71
N ALA A 20 -7.97 -11.76 1.00
CA ALA A 20 -8.23 -11.28 -0.36
C ALA A 20 -8.37 -12.46 -1.34
N ASP A 21 -9.50 -12.54 -2.05
CA ASP A 21 -9.78 -13.61 -3.01
C ASP A 21 -8.98 -13.44 -4.32
N VAL A 22 -8.86 -12.21 -4.81
CA VAL A 22 -8.17 -11.88 -6.05
C VAL A 22 -7.22 -10.71 -5.83
N ILE A 23 -5.94 -10.93 -6.13
CA ILE A 23 -4.91 -9.90 -6.14
C ILE A 23 -4.55 -9.61 -7.59
N ALA A 24 -4.82 -8.39 -8.08
CA ALA A 24 -4.47 -7.98 -9.44
C ALA A 24 -3.34 -6.95 -9.44
N ILE A 25 -2.17 -7.31 -9.94
CA ILE A 25 -0.99 -6.44 -9.98
C ILE A 25 -0.69 -6.01 -11.41
N PHE A 26 -0.65 -4.70 -11.61
CA PHE A 26 -0.26 -4.07 -12.87
C PHE A 26 1.14 -3.51 -12.72
N SER A 27 2.17 -4.17 -13.27
CA SER A 27 3.55 -3.71 -13.19
C SER A 27 3.93 -2.80 -14.36
N ASN A 28 4.93 -1.93 -14.21
CA ASN A 28 5.40 -1.12 -15.33
C ASN A 28 6.89 -0.80 -15.24
N ASP A 29 7.58 -0.96 -16.36
CA ASP A 29 8.98 -0.55 -16.56
C ASP A 29 9.91 -1.04 -15.43
N CYS A 30 9.76 -2.30 -15.02
CA CYS A 30 10.56 -2.92 -13.97
C CYS A 30 12.00 -3.17 -14.44
N THR A 31 12.95 -2.97 -13.54
CA THR A 31 14.40 -3.14 -13.81
C THR A 31 15.11 -3.88 -12.68
N ASP A 32 14.37 -4.38 -11.69
CA ASP A 32 14.89 -5.10 -10.52
C ASP A 32 14.43 -6.56 -10.46
N GLY A 33 13.77 -7.06 -11.52
CA GLY A 33 13.18 -8.39 -11.56
C GLY A 33 11.79 -8.50 -10.92
N SER A 34 11.18 -7.39 -10.48
CA SER A 34 9.81 -7.38 -9.92
C SER A 34 8.80 -8.05 -10.85
N ASP A 35 8.85 -7.75 -12.15
CA ASP A 35 7.98 -8.31 -13.18
C ASP A 35 8.14 -9.83 -13.28
N ALA A 36 9.38 -10.31 -13.36
CA ALA A 36 9.68 -11.74 -13.42
C ALA A 36 9.23 -12.49 -12.15
N LEU A 37 9.32 -11.86 -10.97
CA LEU A 37 8.81 -12.41 -9.71
C LEU A 37 7.27 -12.47 -9.72
N LEU A 38 6.62 -11.42 -10.23
CA LEU A 38 5.17 -11.33 -10.34
C LEU A 38 4.59 -12.33 -11.36
N ASP A 39 5.27 -12.54 -12.48
CA ASP A 39 4.90 -13.57 -13.47
C ASP A 39 4.89 -14.95 -12.82
N ARG A 40 5.90 -15.27 -12.01
CA ARG A 40 5.95 -16.56 -11.30
C ARG A 40 4.80 -16.71 -10.30
N LEU A 41 4.42 -15.65 -9.60
CA LEU A 41 3.28 -15.69 -8.68
C LEU A 41 1.94 -15.89 -9.42
N ASP A 42 1.79 -15.36 -10.63
CA ASP A 42 0.61 -15.59 -11.50
C ASP A 42 0.57 -17.04 -12.01
N GLU A 43 1.71 -17.58 -12.47
CA GLU A 43 1.83 -19.00 -12.85
C GLU A 43 1.46 -19.96 -11.69
N MET A 44 1.80 -19.58 -10.45
CA MET A 44 1.44 -20.32 -9.23
C MET A 44 -0.01 -20.11 -8.79
N GLY A 45 -0.78 -19.27 -9.49
CA GLY A 45 -2.18 -18.95 -9.17
C GLY A 45 -2.37 -18.15 -7.88
N LYS A 46 -1.33 -17.42 -7.43
CA LYS A 46 -1.36 -16.65 -6.18
C LYS A 46 -1.86 -15.22 -6.36
N LEU A 47 -1.80 -14.70 -7.58
CA LEU A 47 -2.29 -13.40 -8.00
C LEU A 47 -2.51 -13.41 -9.52
N ARG A 48 -2.98 -12.29 -10.08
CA ARG A 48 -3.04 -12.04 -11.52
C ARG A 48 -2.08 -10.92 -11.87
N HIS A 49 -1.14 -11.17 -12.75
CA HIS A 49 -0.14 -10.20 -13.16
C HIS A 49 -0.43 -9.66 -14.57
N PHE A 50 -0.27 -8.35 -14.73
CA PHE A 50 -0.46 -7.70 -16.01
C PHE A 50 0.68 -6.72 -16.26
N ASP A 51 1.41 -6.94 -17.35
CA ASP A 51 2.29 -5.89 -17.87
C ASP A 51 1.44 -4.66 -18.22
N ASN A 52 1.79 -3.55 -17.61
CA ASN A 52 1.17 -2.27 -17.75
C ASN A 52 2.21 -1.23 -18.16
N SER A 53 3.27 -1.59 -18.86
CA SER A 53 4.30 -0.68 -19.39
C SER A 53 3.75 0.14 -20.56
N SER A 54 3.75 1.48 -20.43
CA SER A 54 3.35 2.41 -21.50
C SER A 54 3.53 3.87 -21.05
N LYS A 55 3.87 4.74 -22.02
CA LYS A 55 4.11 6.17 -21.81
C LYS A 55 2.86 6.99 -21.47
N LYS A 56 1.68 6.60 -21.96
CA LYS A 56 0.40 7.32 -21.73
C LYS A 56 -0.78 6.33 -21.72
N PRO A 57 -1.83 6.55 -20.90
CA PRO A 57 -1.92 7.53 -19.82
C PRO A 57 -0.98 7.20 -18.63
N ALA A 58 -1.03 7.95 -17.52
CA ALA A 58 -0.28 7.61 -16.31
C ALA A 58 -0.56 6.16 -15.84
N PRO A 59 0.42 5.44 -15.27
CA PRO A 59 0.31 4.00 -15.01
C PRO A 59 -0.91 3.57 -14.19
N GLN A 60 -1.20 4.25 -13.08
CA GLN A 60 -2.37 3.91 -12.25
C GLN A 60 -3.69 4.09 -13.00
N ARG A 61 -3.85 5.21 -13.73
CA ARG A 61 -5.06 5.45 -14.55
C ARG A 61 -5.24 4.38 -15.63
N ARG A 62 -4.14 3.86 -16.19
CA ARG A 62 -4.19 2.76 -17.16
C ARG A 62 -4.62 1.45 -16.49
N ALA A 63 -4.00 1.09 -15.37
CA ALA A 63 -4.31 -0.11 -14.60
C ALA A 63 -5.81 -0.16 -14.23
N TYR A 64 -6.33 0.92 -13.64
CA TYR A 64 -7.73 1.03 -13.24
C TYR A 64 -8.72 0.89 -14.40
N ARG A 65 -8.41 1.50 -15.55
CA ARG A 65 -9.25 1.36 -16.75
C ARG A 65 -9.23 -0.05 -17.33
N ARG A 66 -8.11 -0.76 -17.21
CA ARG A 66 -8.00 -2.15 -17.65
C ARG A 66 -8.74 -3.07 -16.71
N PHE A 67 -8.52 -2.94 -15.40
CA PHE A 67 -9.23 -3.70 -14.37
C PHE A 67 -10.75 -3.62 -14.54
N LEU A 68 -11.32 -2.42 -14.75
CA LEU A 68 -12.77 -2.25 -14.94
C LEU A 68 -13.36 -2.98 -16.16
N LYS A 69 -12.52 -3.37 -17.12
CA LYS A 69 -12.91 -4.13 -18.34
C LYS A 69 -12.66 -5.64 -18.20
N MET A 70 -12.04 -6.06 -17.10
CA MET A 70 -11.74 -7.46 -16.83
C MET A 70 -12.84 -8.05 -15.96
N ASP A 71 -13.05 -9.35 -16.10
CA ASP A 71 -13.96 -10.12 -15.26
C ASP A 71 -13.21 -10.68 -14.05
N LEU A 72 -12.69 -9.77 -13.22
CA LEU A 72 -11.95 -10.10 -11.99
C LEU A 72 -12.77 -9.83 -10.72
N ALA A 73 -13.89 -9.12 -10.83
CA ALA A 73 -14.78 -8.77 -9.74
C ALA A 73 -16.21 -8.60 -10.28
N GLY A 74 -17.14 -9.35 -9.70
CA GLY A 74 -18.56 -9.24 -9.95
C GLY A 74 -19.18 -7.97 -9.34
N PRO A 75 -20.47 -7.69 -9.61
CA PRO A 75 -21.13 -6.45 -9.18
C PRO A 75 -21.07 -6.18 -7.67
N ALA A 76 -21.24 -7.21 -6.85
CA ALA A 76 -21.27 -7.12 -5.39
C ALA A 76 -19.89 -7.35 -4.73
N ASP A 77 -18.85 -7.65 -5.52
CA ASP A 77 -17.52 -7.90 -4.96
C ASP A 77 -16.88 -6.59 -4.50
N TRP A 78 -16.16 -6.68 -3.39
CA TRP A 78 -15.39 -5.57 -2.84
C TRP A 78 -14.09 -5.35 -3.63
N VAL A 79 -13.87 -4.11 -4.05
CA VAL A 79 -12.66 -3.70 -4.77
C VAL A 79 -11.97 -2.58 -4.00
N ILE A 80 -10.66 -2.68 -3.82
CA ILE A 80 -9.83 -1.60 -3.27
C ILE A 80 -8.51 -1.47 -4.05
N PRO A 81 -8.17 -0.27 -4.55
CA PRO A 81 -6.83 0.02 -5.06
C PRO A 81 -5.92 0.48 -3.91
N ILE A 82 -4.87 -0.30 -3.60
CA ILE A 82 -3.83 0.09 -2.64
C ILE A 82 -2.43 0.02 -3.27
N ASP A 83 -1.51 0.80 -2.73
CA ASP A 83 -0.11 0.88 -3.16
C ASP A 83 0.74 -0.22 -2.47
N ALA A 84 1.92 -0.51 -3.02
CA ALA A 84 2.80 -1.59 -2.54
C ALA A 84 3.40 -1.34 -1.14
N ASP A 85 3.29 -0.11 -0.63
CA ASP A 85 3.71 0.30 0.70
C ASP A 85 2.52 0.54 1.64
N GLU A 86 1.35 -0.02 1.32
CA GLU A 86 0.12 0.08 2.10
C GLU A 86 -0.40 -1.31 2.50
N PHE A 87 -0.74 -1.46 3.79
CA PHE A 87 -1.17 -2.72 4.40
C PHE A 87 -2.47 -2.51 5.16
N ILE A 88 -3.53 -3.19 4.75
CA ILE A 88 -4.83 -3.14 5.43
C ILE A 88 -4.68 -3.85 6.78
N ASN A 89 -4.93 -3.12 7.86
CA ASN A 89 -4.84 -3.62 9.22
C ASN A 89 -6.24 -3.68 9.83
N VAL A 90 -6.88 -4.85 9.71
CA VAL A 90 -8.19 -5.13 10.30
C VAL A 90 -8.01 -5.43 11.78
N LYS A 91 -8.77 -4.75 12.63
CA LYS A 91 -8.67 -4.81 14.10
C LYS A 91 -9.89 -5.45 14.77
N THR A 92 -10.82 -5.97 13.98
CA THR A 92 -12.04 -6.62 14.44
C THR A 92 -12.04 -8.11 14.11
N GLY A 93 -12.83 -8.87 14.88
CA GLY A 93 -13.04 -10.31 14.68
C GLY A 93 -11.74 -11.10 14.56
N ASP A 94 -11.62 -11.86 13.48
CA ASP A 94 -10.43 -12.68 13.19
C ASP A 94 -9.42 -11.95 12.28
N HIS A 95 -9.46 -10.61 12.21
CA HIS A 95 -8.57 -9.78 11.40
C HIS A 95 -8.62 -10.05 9.89
N THR A 96 -9.73 -10.58 9.37
CA THR A 96 -9.97 -10.74 7.93
C THR A 96 -10.85 -9.64 7.34
N LEU A 97 -10.81 -9.46 6.01
CA LEU A 97 -11.73 -8.58 5.29
C LEU A 97 -13.20 -9.02 5.47
N ARG A 98 -13.44 -10.32 5.62
CA ARG A 98 -14.77 -10.86 5.94
C ARG A 98 -15.25 -10.36 7.31
N ALA A 99 -14.43 -10.49 8.36
CA ALA A 99 -14.75 -9.95 9.68
C ALA A 99 -14.98 -8.44 9.68
N LEU A 100 -14.22 -7.68 8.87
CA LEU A 100 -14.46 -6.24 8.70
C LEU A 100 -15.85 -5.95 8.10
N THR A 101 -16.22 -6.66 7.03
CA THR A 101 -17.52 -6.45 6.37
C THR A 101 -18.69 -6.96 7.22
N ASP A 102 -18.49 -8.00 8.04
CA ASP A 102 -19.49 -8.46 9.01
C ASP A 102 -19.67 -7.49 10.19
N ALA A 103 -18.62 -6.74 10.57
CA ALA A 103 -18.71 -5.72 11.61
C ALA A 103 -19.49 -4.47 11.16
N VAL A 104 -19.64 -4.26 9.85
CA VAL A 104 -20.42 -3.15 9.27
C VAL A 104 -21.29 -3.70 8.13
N PRO A 105 -22.31 -4.52 8.43
CA PRO A 105 -23.02 -5.34 7.44
C PRO A 105 -23.77 -4.52 6.38
N GLU A 106 -24.15 -3.28 6.72
CA GLU A 106 -24.80 -2.37 5.78
C GLU A 106 -23.83 -1.70 4.81
N ALA A 107 -22.51 -1.76 5.07
CA ALA A 107 -21.53 -1.07 4.24
C ALA A 107 -21.47 -1.66 2.84
N ARG A 108 -21.45 -0.78 1.85
CA ARG A 108 -21.11 -1.10 0.45
C ARG A 108 -19.94 -0.26 -0.06
N THR A 109 -19.53 0.74 0.74
CA THR A 109 -18.35 1.57 0.53
C THR A 109 -17.68 1.84 1.88
N LEU A 110 -16.37 1.62 2.01
CA LEU A 110 -15.64 1.76 3.26
C LEU A 110 -14.30 2.47 3.04
N SER A 111 -14.14 3.64 3.67
CA SER A 111 -12.89 4.42 3.62
C SER A 111 -11.97 4.09 4.78
N MET A 112 -10.78 3.59 4.46
CA MET A 112 -9.71 3.28 5.39
C MET A 112 -8.75 4.46 5.46
N THR A 113 -8.66 5.11 6.62
CA THR A 113 -7.72 6.21 6.82
C THR A 113 -6.30 5.65 6.95
N TRP A 114 -5.34 6.31 6.31
CA TRP A 114 -3.93 6.01 6.47
C TRP A 114 -3.49 6.21 7.91
N ARG A 115 -2.65 5.29 8.37
CA ARG A 115 -1.78 5.50 9.51
C ARG A 115 -0.34 5.52 9.02
N LEU A 116 0.31 6.68 9.05
CA LEU A 116 1.68 6.82 8.56
C LEU A 116 2.66 6.15 9.54
N PHE A 117 3.51 5.28 9.02
CA PHE A 117 4.63 4.69 9.75
C PHE A 117 5.94 5.32 9.30
N GLY A 118 6.77 5.70 10.26
CA GLY A 118 8.11 6.21 10.03
C GLY A 118 9.13 5.09 9.81
N ASN A 119 10.38 5.49 9.63
CA ASN A 119 11.50 4.56 9.44
C ASN A 119 11.93 3.84 10.73
N ALA A 120 11.33 4.14 11.88
CA ALA A 120 11.65 3.57 13.19
C ALA A 120 13.15 3.64 13.58
N GLY A 121 13.89 4.62 13.03
CA GLY A 121 15.34 4.72 13.21
C GLY A 121 16.16 3.70 12.41
N VAL A 122 15.52 2.83 11.63
CA VAL A 122 16.18 1.83 10.79
C VAL A 122 16.87 2.51 9.61
N THR A 123 18.18 2.30 9.55
CA THR A 123 19.05 2.88 8.51
C THR A 123 19.28 1.88 7.38
N ALA A 124 19.77 0.69 7.72
CA ALA A 124 20.13 -0.33 6.76
C ALA A 124 18.89 -1.03 6.16
N TYR A 125 18.99 -1.47 4.92
CA TYR A 125 18.06 -2.44 4.35
C TYR A 125 18.25 -3.82 5.01
N ASP A 126 17.13 -4.45 5.37
CA ASP A 126 17.06 -5.82 5.86
C ASP A 126 15.89 -6.54 5.16
N GLU A 127 16.08 -7.84 4.89
CA GLU A 127 15.15 -8.68 4.12
C GLU A 127 13.93 -9.16 4.94
N GLY A 128 13.85 -8.80 6.23
CA GLY A 128 12.71 -9.09 7.09
C GLY A 128 11.44 -8.33 6.70
N PHE A 129 10.32 -8.70 7.32
CA PHE A 129 9.03 -8.05 7.11
C PHE A 129 9.03 -6.57 7.48
N LEU A 130 8.56 -5.71 6.58
CA LEU A 130 8.34 -4.29 6.82
C LEU A 130 7.50 -4.09 8.09
N THR A 131 6.43 -4.88 8.27
CA THR A 131 5.55 -4.71 9.43
C THR A 131 6.24 -5.07 10.75
N ASP A 132 7.29 -5.89 10.71
CA ASP A 132 8.06 -6.30 11.88
C ASP A 132 9.14 -5.26 12.24
N GLN A 133 9.73 -4.65 11.20
CA GLN A 133 10.81 -3.67 11.32
C GLN A 133 10.31 -2.26 11.66
N PHE A 134 9.17 -1.84 11.11
CA PHE A 134 8.69 -0.45 11.17
C PHE A 134 7.44 -0.34 12.06
N ARG A 135 7.60 -0.36 13.39
CA ARG A 135 6.47 -0.30 14.33
C ARG A 135 6.13 1.08 14.87
N MET A 136 6.89 2.11 14.49
CA MET A 136 6.68 3.47 14.95
C MET A 136 5.76 4.22 13.98
N ALA A 137 4.59 4.61 14.47
CA ALA A 137 3.54 5.28 13.71
C ALA A 137 3.34 6.73 14.13
N ALA A 138 2.58 7.48 13.33
CA ALA A 138 1.96 8.74 13.74
C ALA A 138 1.07 8.53 14.97
N ALA A 139 0.69 9.61 15.68
CA ALA A 139 -0.40 9.53 16.66
C ALA A 139 -1.76 9.54 15.94
N ASP A 140 -2.85 9.10 16.60
CA ASP A 140 -4.19 9.04 16.00
C ASP A 140 -4.60 10.41 15.46
N MET A 141 -4.43 11.43 16.29
CA MET A 141 -4.78 12.81 15.99
C MET A 141 -3.64 13.59 15.32
N THR A 142 -3.13 13.08 14.21
CA THR A 142 -2.10 13.75 13.40
C THR A 142 -2.72 14.59 12.28
N ARG A 143 -3.12 15.83 12.59
CA ARG A 143 -3.73 16.77 11.63
C ARG A 143 -2.79 17.25 10.52
N ARG A 144 -1.48 17.22 10.79
CA ARG A 144 -0.43 17.70 9.89
C ARG A 144 0.68 16.65 9.75
N PRO A 145 1.21 16.46 8.53
CA PRO A 145 0.79 17.12 7.30
C PRO A 145 -0.57 16.56 6.81
N PRO A 146 -1.26 17.21 5.85
CA PRO A 146 -2.53 16.73 5.30
C PRO A 146 -2.56 15.26 4.90
N GLN A 147 -1.41 14.74 4.45
CA GLN A 147 -1.18 13.36 4.05
C GLN A 147 -1.36 12.38 5.20
N ALA A 148 -1.20 12.80 6.46
CA ALA A 148 -1.37 11.93 7.61
C ALA A 148 -2.77 11.33 7.74
N TRP A 149 -3.77 11.96 7.09
CA TRP A 149 -5.14 11.47 7.02
C TRP A 149 -5.59 11.14 5.59
N GLY A 150 -4.66 10.92 4.65
CA GLY A 150 -5.04 10.37 3.34
C GLY A 150 -5.82 9.06 3.52
N LEU A 151 -6.64 8.69 2.54
CA LEU A 151 -7.44 7.47 2.63
C LEU A 151 -7.38 6.65 1.34
N LYS A 152 -7.73 5.38 1.47
CA LYS A 152 -8.16 4.51 0.36
C LYS A 152 -9.56 3.99 0.65
N THR A 153 -10.36 3.82 -0.37
CA THR A 153 -11.74 3.35 -0.24
C THR A 153 -11.93 2.01 -0.91
N MET A 154 -12.42 1.03 -0.14
CA MET A 154 -12.95 -0.24 -0.59
C MET A 154 -14.43 -0.07 -0.96
N PHE A 155 -14.90 -0.67 -2.04
CA PHE A 155 -16.29 -0.47 -2.52
C PHE A 155 -16.83 -1.66 -3.29
N HIS A 156 -18.15 -1.85 -3.28
CA HIS A 156 -18.83 -2.77 -4.20
C HIS A 156 -18.66 -2.27 -5.63
N ARG A 157 -18.18 -3.16 -6.51
CA ARG A 157 -17.83 -2.84 -7.90
C ARG A 157 -18.94 -2.15 -8.69
N GLU A 158 -20.20 -2.48 -8.45
CA GLU A 158 -21.36 -1.93 -9.18
C GLU A 158 -21.65 -0.46 -8.88
N LEU A 159 -21.28 0.02 -7.68
CA LEU A 159 -21.63 1.36 -7.21
C LEU A 159 -20.88 2.48 -7.92
N TRP A 160 -19.82 2.14 -8.65
CA TRP A 160 -18.87 3.12 -9.17
C TRP A 160 -18.35 2.77 -10.57
N GLY A 161 -18.54 3.69 -11.51
CA GLY A 161 -18.07 3.56 -12.88
C GLY A 161 -16.58 3.85 -13.08
N HIS A 162 -15.87 4.31 -12.04
CA HIS A 162 -14.46 4.64 -12.13
C HIS A 162 -13.70 4.38 -10.81
N ILE A 163 -12.54 3.72 -10.92
CA ILE A 163 -11.61 3.55 -9.80
C ILE A 163 -10.68 4.77 -9.74
N GLY A 164 -10.64 5.44 -8.60
CA GLY A 164 -9.68 6.51 -8.32
C GLY A 164 -8.62 6.09 -7.31
N VAL A 165 -7.54 6.86 -7.22
CA VAL A 165 -6.37 6.54 -6.37
C VAL A 165 -6.71 6.51 -4.89
N HIS A 166 -7.64 7.35 -4.44
CA HIS A 166 -8.05 7.45 -3.03
C HIS A 166 -9.47 6.94 -2.80
N ARG A 167 -10.37 7.26 -3.73
CA ARG A 167 -11.77 6.86 -3.67
C ARG A 167 -12.29 6.57 -5.07
N PRO A 168 -13.33 5.74 -5.21
CA PRO A 168 -14.02 5.60 -6.47
C PRO A 168 -14.67 6.92 -6.92
N LYS A 169 -15.01 7.00 -8.20
CA LYS A 169 -15.63 8.16 -8.84
C LYS A 169 -16.75 7.71 -9.77
N ARG A 170 -17.61 8.66 -10.18
CA ARG A 170 -18.76 8.41 -11.06
C ARG A 170 -19.71 7.38 -10.44
N PRO A 171 -20.40 7.74 -9.34
CA PRO A 171 -21.36 6.85 -8.72
C PRO A 171 -22.42 6.44 -9.74
N THR A 172 -22.92 5.21 -9.62
CA THR A 172 -24.02 4.68 -10.44
C THR A 172 -25.39 4.88 -9.76
N VAL A 173 -25.38 5.31 -8.51
CA VAL A 173 -26.55 5.68 -7.70
C VAL A 173 -26.74 7.19 -7.64
N GLU A 174 -27.96 7.64 -7.32
CA GLU A 174 -28.33 9.05 -7.36
C GLU A 174 -27.96 9.80 -6.07
N THR A 175 -28.07 9.13 -4.92
CA THR A 175 -27.87 9.74 -3.60
C THR A 175 -26.65 9.17 -2.87
N PHE A 176 -26.10 9.95 -1.94
CA PHE A 176 -24.98 9.50 -1.11
C PHE A 176 -25.39 8.35 -0.17
N ALA A 177 -26.60 8.38 0.38
CA ALA A 177 -27.10 7.33 1.27
C ALA A 177 -27.07 5.94 0.62
N GLU A 178 -27.41 5.84 -0.67
CA GLU A 178 -27.37 4.59 -1.45
C GLU A 178 -25.95 4.02 -1.64
N THR A 179 -24.90 4.79 -1.36
CA THR A 179 -23.52 4.28 -1.39
C THR A 179 -23.16 3.49 -0.13
N HIS A 180 -23.96 3.62 0.94
CA HIS A 180 -23.73 3.01 2.25
C HIS A 180 -22.25 3.16 2.67
N TRP A 181 -21.80 4.42 2.79
CA TRP A 181 -20.40 4.76 2.95
C TRP A 181 -20.02 4.97 4.42
N TYR A 182 -19.08 4.15 4.91
CA TYR A 182 -18.57 4.20 6.28
C TYR A 182 -17.06 4.46 6.35
N ASN A 183 -16.57 4.92 7.50
CA ASN A 183 -15.14 5.09 7.79
C ASN A 183 -14.55 3.83 8.45
N GLY A 184 -13.25 3.88 8.78
CA GLY A 184 -12.52 2.79 9.42
C GLY A 184 -12.97 2.45 10.86
N SER A 185 -13.88 3.23 11.45
CA SER A 185 -14.54 2.94 12.74
C SER A 185 -15.99 2.48 12.58
N GLY A 186 -16.47 2.25 11.35
CA GLY A 186 -17.85 1.85 11.08
C GLY A 186 -18.86 2.99 11.22
N GLN A 187 -18.41 4.25 11.25
CA GLN A 187 -19.29 5.42 11.32
C GLN A 187 -19.63 5.92 9.91
N PRO A 188 -20.84 6.43 9.67
CA PRO A 188 -21.21 7.02 8.38
C PRO A 188 -20.26 8.14 7.96
N MET A 189 -19.85 8.12 6.69
CA MET A 189 -19.05 9.18 6.11
C MET A 189 -19.91 10.40 5.77
N PRO A 190 -19.39 11.62 5.80
CA PRO A 190 -20.14 12.81 5.36
C PRO A 190 -20.37 12.88 3.84
N ASP A 191 -21.51 13.39 3.40
CA ASP A 191 -21.92 13.41 1.97
C ASP A 191 -20.92 14.08 1.01
N ARG A 192 -20.10 15.01 1.51
CA ARG A 192 -19.04 15.68 0.72
C ARG A 192 -18.07 14.72 0.02
N TYR A 193 -17.98 13.46 0.48
CA TYR A 193 -17.12 12.44 -0.14
C TYR A 193 -17.66 11.94 -1.48
N MET A 194 -18.94 12.16 -1.79
CA MET A 194 -19.51 11.92 -3.12
C MET A 194 -18.86 12.84 -4.16
N GLU A 195 -18.81 14.14 -3.85
CA GLU A 195 -18.24 15.17 -4.72
C GLU A 195 -16.71 15.13 -4.73
N GLY A 196 -16.10 15.04 -3.53
CA GLY A 196 -14.75 15.51 -3.29
C GLY A 196 -13.96 14.77 -2.21
N SER A 197 -12.76 15.28 -1.95
CA SER A 197 -11.80 14.78 -0.94
C SER A 197 -10.97 13.54 -1.29
N TRP A 198 -9.76 13.52 -0.75
CA TRP A 198 -8.76 12.45 -0.82
C TRP A 198 -8.26 12.02 0.57
N ARG A 199 -8.80 12.65 1.63
CA ARG A 199 -8.39 12.48 3.02
C ARG A 199 -9.58 12.54 3.98
N SER A 200 -9.40 11.97 5.15
CA SER A 200 -10.29 12.10 6.30
C SER A 200 -10.24 13.52 6.89
N GLY A 201 -11.33 13.93 7.53
CA GLY A 201 -11.45 15.14 8.32
C GLY A 201 -11.64 14.80 9.80
N PRO A 202 -11.68 15.80 10.70
CA PRO A 202 -11.92 15.57 12.12
C PRO A 202 -13.22 14.82 12.42
N ASP A 203 -14.22 14.96 11.55
CA ASP A 203 -15.56 14.38 11.61
C ASP A 203 -15.70 13.06 10.82
N SER A 204 -14.64 12.59 10.17
CA SER A 204 -14.65 11.33 9.40
C SER A 204 -13.45 10.42 9.68
N LEU A 205 -12.54 10.84 10.56
CA LEU A 205 -11.43 10.03 11.06
C LEU A 205 -11.96 8.79 11.77
N GLY A 206 -11.37 7.63 11.50
CA GLY A 206 -11.73 6.38 12.16
C GLY A 206 -10.67 5.31 11.94
N TYR A 207 -10.33 4.59 13.01
CA TYR A 207 -9.29 3.56 13.06
C TYR A 207 -9.71 2.33 13.87
N ASP A 208 -10.93 2.27 14.41
CA ASP A 208 -11.30 1.29 15.43
C ASP A 208 -11.47 -0.13 14.86
N LEU A 209 -12.07 -0.25 13.68
CA LEU A 209 -12.28 -1.54 12.99
C LEU A 209 -11.19 -1.85 11.98
N VAL A 210 -10.68 -0.82 11.29
CA VAL A 210 -9.62 -0.94 10.30
C VAL A 210 -8.85 0.37 10.15
N GLN A 211 -7.54 0.24 9.92
CA GLN A 211 -6.72 1.34 9.41
C GLN A 211 -5.88 0.85 8.22
N LEU A 212 -5.35 1.79 7.43
CA LEU A 212 -4.43 1.46 6.35
C LEU A 212 -3.01 1.87 6.75
N ASN A 213 -2.19 0.92 7.19
CA ASN A 213 -0.80 1.20 7.55
C ASN A 213 -0.03 1.60 6.29
N HIS A 214 0.62 2.77 6.30
CA HIS A 214 1.37 3.28 5.16
C HIS A 214 2.86 3.40 5.52
N TYR A 215 3.66 2.47 4.98
CA TYR A 215 5.10 2.35 5.15
C TYR A 215 5.86 3.09 4.05
N ALA A 216 5.58 4.40 3.91
CA ALA A 216 6.03 5.19 2.78
C ALA A 216 7.56 5.27 2.62
N LEU A 217 8.31 5.09 3.71
CA LEU A 217 9.75 5.37 3.74
C LEU A 217 10.61 4.12 3.79
N LYS A 218 10.22 3.13 4.58
CA LYS A 218 11.05 1.94 4.90
C LYS A 218 12.37 2.39 5.54
N SER A 219 13.48 1.69 5.30
CA SER A 219 14.80 2.09 5.79
C SER A 219 15.36 3.30 5.04
N CYS A 220 16.33 4.01 5.63
CA CYS A 220 17.02 5.12 4.97
C CYS A 220 17.61 4.69 3.61
N GLU A 221 18.25 3.53 3.54
CA GLU A 221 18.81 2.98 2.30
C GLU A 221 17.72 2.66 1.25
N SER A 222 16.62 2.05 1.68
CA SER A 222 15.49 1.76 0.77
C SER A 222 14.82 3.02 0.25
N TYR A 223 14.84 4.11 1.02
CA TYR A 223 14.34 5.40 0.58
C TYR A 223 15.18 6.00 -0.54
N LEU A 224 16.50 5.75 -0.59
CA LEU A 224 17.34 6.14 -1.73
C LEU A 224 16.84 5.47 -3.01
N VAL A 225 16.55 4.17 -2.97
CA VAL A 225 16.01 3.43 -4.11
C VAL A 225 14.63 3.97 -4.53
N LYS A 226 13.76 4.27 -3.55
CA LYS A 226 12.46 4.91 -3.80
C LYS A 226 12.62 6.26 -4.50
N LYS A 227 13.58 7.08 -4.07
CA LYS A 227 13.91 8.37 -4.71
C LYS A 227 14.38 8.17 -6.15
N ALA A 228 15.30 7.24 -6.39
CA ALA A 228 15.86 6.97 -7.71
C ALA A 228 14.78 6.48 -8.71
N ARG A 229 13.81 5.69 -8.24
CA ARG A 229 12.66 5.25 -9.04
C ARG A 229 11.72 6.38 -9.44
N GLY A 230 11.54 7.39 -8.57
CA GLY A 230 10.57 8.47 -8.74
C GLY A 230 9.12 8.07 -8.39
N ARG A 231 8.18 9.02 -8.53
CA ARG A 231 6.73 8.80 -8.30
C ARG A 231 5.99 8.40 -9.58
N ALA A 232 4.99 7.53 -9.46
CA ALA A 232 4.08 7.18 -10.56
C ALA A 232 3.18 8.34 -11.02
N HIS A 233 3.03 9.40 -10.22
CA HIS A 233 2.00 10.44 -10.41
C HIS A 233 2.50 11.87 -10.66
N HIS A 234 3.79 12.19 -10.45
CA HIS A 234 4.29 13.56 -10.59
C HIS A 234 5.56 13.60 -11.46
N GLY A 235 5.47 14.31 -12.58
CA GLY A 235 6.58 14.49 -13.52
C GLY A 235 7.60 15.51 -13.01
N GLY A 236 8.49 15.09 -12.10
CA GLY A 236 9.77 15.78 -11.88
C GLY A 236 10.04 16.36 -10.49
N GLU A 237 9.11 16.35 -9.54
CA GLU A 237 9.48 16.67 -8.15
C GLU A 237 10.30 15.52 -7.56
N ALA A 238 11.60 15.74 -7.43
CA ALA A 238 12.50 14.78 -6.81
C ALA A 238 12.04 14.51 -5.37
N LEU A 239 11.78 13.24 -5.05
CA LEU A 239 11.59 12.80 -3.66
C LEU A 239 12.82 13.26 -2.85
N GLY A 240 12.63 14.25 -1.99
CA GLY A 240 13.69 14.92 -1.25
C GLY A 240 13.58 14.68 0.26
N LEU A 241 14.37 15.43 1.01
CA LEU A 241 14.28 15.44 2.47
C LEU A 241 12.92 15.99 2.94
N ASP A 242 12.28 16.86 2.16
CA ASP A 242 10.97 17.41 2.47
C ASP A 242 9.87 16.33 2.50
N TYR A 243 9.90 15.38 1.56
CA TYR A 243 8.96 14.26 1.54
C TYR A 243 9.26 13.31 2.69
N TRP A 244 10.53 13.02 2.95
CA TRP A 244 10.94 12.23 4.12
C TRP A 244 10.37 12.84 5.41
N GLN A 245 10.60 14.13 5.67
CA GLN A 245 10.08 14.81 6.86
C GLN A 245 8.56 14.78 6.96
N LYS A 246 7.85 14.90 5.84
CA LYS A 246 6.37 14.84 5.81
C LYS A 246 5.84 13.44 6.13
N MET A 247 6.54 12.37 5.73
CA MET A 247 6.05 11.01 5.87
C MET A 247 6.66 10.26 7.06
N ASN A 248 7.76 10.76 7.65
CA ASN A 248 8.48 10.05 8.71
C ASN A 248 7.85 10.28 10.08
N HIS A 249 6.89 9.43 10.44
CA HIS A 249 6.17 9.53 11.70
C HIS A 249 6.58 8.44 12.69
N ASN A 250 7.43 8.80 13.66
CA ASN A 250 7.89 7.89 14.72
C ASN A 250 7.39 8.36 16.10
N ARG A 251 6.06 8.41 16.31
CA ARG A 251 5.46 9.01 17.52
C ARG A 251 5.00 7.99 18.55
N ILE A 252 4.29 6.95 18.14
CA ILE A 252 3.83 5.89 19.03
C ILE A 252 4.19 4.53 18.45
N GLU A 253 4.41 3.54 19.30
CA GLU A 253 4.51 2.17 18.84
C GLU A 253 3.11 1.64 18.52
N ASP A 254 2.92 1.05 17.34
CA ASP A 254 1.70 0.38 16.92
C ASP A 254 2.05 -1.05 16.47
N ARG A 255 1.63 -2.02 17.29
CA ARG A 255 1.84 -3.47 17.06
C ARG A 255 0.55 -4.18 16.64
N SER A 256 -0.53 -3.44 16.35
CA SER A 256 -1.84 -4.05 16.07
C SER A 256 -1.83 -4.95 14.84
N ILE A 257 -0.98 -4.65 13.85
CA ILE A 257 -0.80 -5.49 12.66
C ILE A 257 -0.14 -6.85 12.98
N ASP A 258 0.50 -7.02 14.15
CA ASP A 258 1.12 -8.30 14.53
C ASP A 258 0.09 -9.44 14.66
N ALA A 259 -1.19 -9.13 14.84
CA ALA A 259 -2.26 -10.12 14.93
C ALA A 259 -2.36 -11.03 13.68
N ILE A 260 -2.00 -10.51 12.49
CA ILE A 260 -1.99 -11.29 11.24
C ILE A 260 -0.67 -12.03 11.01
N ARG A 261 0.38 -11.68 11.77
CA ARG A 261 1.76 -12.10 11.51
C ARG A 261 1.93 -13.62 11.39
N PRO A 262 1.35 -14.48 12.26
CA PRO A 262 1.51 -15.93 12.12
C PRO A 262 0.95 -16.48 10.80
N ARG A 263 -0.23 -16.01 10.37
CA ARG A 263 -0.83 -16.39 9.08
C ARG A 263 0.00 -15.89 7.89
N LYS A 264 0.42 -14.63 7.94
CA LYS A 264 1.30 -14.02 6.93
C LYS A 264 2.62 -14.78 6.79
N ALA A 265 3.28 -15.10 7.90
CA ALA A 265 4.55 -15.83 7.91
C ALA A 265 4.41 -17.21 7.28
N LYS A 266 3.37 -17.96 7.64
CA LYS A 266 3.08 -19.26 7.03
C LYS A 266 2.90 -19.16 5.51
N ILE A 267 2.08 -18.21 5.04
CA ILE A 267 1.86 -18.02 3.59
C ILE A 267 3.17 -17.63 2.90
N PHE A 268 3.98 -16.76 3.52
CA PHE A 268 5.27 -16.36 2.98
C PHE A 268 6.24 -17.55 2.84
N GLU A 269 6.30 -18.41 3.85
CA GLU A 269 7.07 -19.67 3.82
C GLU A 269 6.56 -20.61 2.72
N ASP A 270 5.24 -20.77 2.58
CA ASP A 270 4.62 -21.59 1.54
C ASP A 270 4.93 -21.04 0.13
N LEU A 271 4.98 -19.71 -0.05
CA LEU A 271 5.40 -19.09 -1.31
C LEU A 271 6.86 -19.44 -1.62
N LEU A 272 7.76 -19.27 -0.64
CA LEU A 272 9.18 -19.55 -0.79
C LEU A 272 9.52 -21.05 -0.87
N ALA A 273 8.56 -21.94 -0.68
CA ALA A 273 8.73 -23.36 -0.94
C ALA A 273 8.90 -23.65 -2.44
N ASP A 274 8.44 -22.76 -3.34
CA ASP A 274 8.74 -22.83 -4.77
C ASP A 274 10.18 -22.36 -5.02
N PRO A 275 11.09 -23.23 -5.51
CA PRO A 275 12.50 -22.88 -5.67
C PRO A 275 12.74 -21.75 -6.68
N GLU A 276 11.91 -21.67 -7.73
CA GLU A 276 12.06 -20.65 -8.77
C GLU A 276 11.59 -19.28 -8.28
N LEU A 277 10.49 -19.23 -7.52
CA LEU A 277 10.03 -18.01 -6.85
C LEU A 277 11.08 -17.53 -5.83
N ARG A 278 11.60 -18.44 -5.01
CA ARG A 278 12.68 -18.13 -4.05
C ARG A 278 13.88 -17.51 -4.75
N ARG A 279 14.38 -18.15 -5.81
CA ARG A 279 15.52 -17.67 -6.61
C ARG A 279 15.26 -16.26 -7.17
N ARG A 280 14.05 -15.99 -7.67
CA ARG A 280 13.65 -14.67 -8.19
C ARG A 280 13.57 -13.62 -7.08
N HIS A 281 13.04 -13.99 -5.92
CA HIS A 281 12.99 -13.09 -4.77
C HIS A 281 14.40 -12.72 -4.27
N GLU A 282 15.28 -13.70 -4.13
CA GLU A 282 16.69 -13.49 -3.75
C GLU A 282 17.44 -12.62 -4.77
N ALA A 283 17.12 -12.76 -6.06
CA ALA A 283 17.66 -11.90 -7.11
C ALA A 283 17.16 -10.46 -6.97
N CYS A 284 15.88 -10.24 -6.67
CA CYS A 284 15.34 -8.89 -6.37
C CYS A 284 16.02 -8.27 -5.15
N CYS A 285 16.18 -9.02 -4.06
CA CYS A 285 16.87 -8.55 -2.85
C CYS A 285 18.33 -8.19 -3.13
N SER A 286 19.04 -9.02 -3.89
CA SER A 286 20.42 -8.75 -4.29
C SER A 286 20.52 -7.50 -5.17
N ARG A 287 19.63 -7.34 -6.16
CA ARG A 287 19.60 -6.14 -7.00
C ARG A 287 19.29 -4.88 -6.20
N HIS A 288 18.45 -4.97 -5.17
CA HIS A 288 18.16 -3.84 -4.28
C HIS A 288 19.40 -3.42 -3.47
N ARG A 289 20.16 -4.39 -2.95
CA ARG A 289 21.46 -4.13 -2.28
C ARG A 289 22.48 -3.48 -3.22
N GLU A 290 22.59 -3.96 -4.45
CA GLU A 290 23.46 -3.35 -5.47
C GLU A 290 23.04 -1.90 -5.77
N MET A 291 21.74 -1.66 -5.97
CA MET A 291 21.21 -0.32 -6.22
C MET A 291 21.51 0.63 -5.06
N ILE A 292 21.39 0.17 -3.81
CA ILE A 292 21.78 0.96 -2.64
C ILE A 292 23.26 1.34 -2.73
N ALA A 293 24.16 0.40 -3.02
CA ALA A 293 25.59 0.67 -3.15
C ALA A 293 25.89 1.64 -4.31
N GLU A 294 25.28 1.44 -5.49
CA GLU A 294 25.39 2.32 -6.66
C GLU A 294 24.94 3.75 -6.34
N LEU A 295 23.80 3.89 -5.64
CA LEU A 295 23.28 5.20 -5.26
C LEU A 295 24.15 5.86 -4.20
N ARG A 296 24.64 5.12 -3.20
CA ARG A 296 25.55 5.67 -2.18
C ARG A 296 26.90 6.12 -2.73
N ALA A 297 27.33 5.59 -3.87
CA ALA A 297 28.53 6.07 -4.56
C ALA A 297 28.34 7.44 -5.23
N ARG A 298 27.09 7.90 -5.39
CA ARG A 298 26.78 9.20 -6.01
C ARG A 298 26.74 10.31 -4.95
N PRO A 299 27.44 11.45 -5.16
CA PRO A 299 27.51 12.53 -4.17
C PRO A 299 26.16 13.10 -3.72
N ASP A 300 25.18 13.18 -4.63
CA ASP A 300 23.84 13.71 -4.35
C ASP A 300 23.01 12.78 -3.43
N PHE A 301 23.14 11.47 -3.61
CA PHE A 301 22.47 10.46 -2.79
C PHE A 301 23.19 10.21 -1.47
N ASP A 302 24.51 10.29 -1.44
CA ASP A 302 25.29 10.21 -0.21
C ASP A 302 25.06 11.42 0.71
N ALA A 303 24.94 12.62 0.13
CA ALA A 303 24.51 13.82 0.87
C ALA A 303 23.10 13.67 1.42
N LEU A 304 22.17 13.09 0.64
CA LEU A 304 20.84 12.78 1.15
C LEU A 304 20.92 11.77 2.28
N MET A 305 21.66 10.66 2.12
CA MET A 305 21.81 9.63 3.14
C MET A 305 22.25 10.22 4.48
N ARG A 306 23.28 11.09 4.48
CA ARG A 306 23.70 11.82 5.69
C ARG A 306 22.59 12.65 6.32
N ALA A 307 21.76 13.30 5.50
CA ALA A 307 20.64 14.11 5.98
C ALA A 307 19.44 13.27 6.49
N LEU A 308 19.37 11.97 6.15
CA LEU A 308 18.34 11.05 6.66
C LEU A 308 18.73 10.44 8.01
N LEU A 309 20.02 10.34 8.29
CA LEU A 309 20.50 9.82 9.56
C LEU A 309 20.08 10.75 10.71
N PRO A 310 19.71 10.20 11.87
CA PRO A 310 19.52 11.02 13.05
C PRO A 310 20.81 11.80 13.35
N GLU A 311 20.68 13.07 13.76
CA GLU A 311 21.82 13.82 14.27
C GLU A 311 22.45 13.01 15.42
N ALA A 312 23.76 12.82 15.38
CA ALA A 312 24.47 12.16 16.48
C ALA A 312 24.24 12.98 17.75
N ALA A 313 23.65 12.33 18.76
CA ALA A 313 23.40 12.91 20.08
C ALA A 313 24.71 13.22 20.83
#